data_AF-E2B1D6-F1
#
_entry.id   AF-E2B1D6-F1
#
_cell.length_a   1.000
_cell.length_b   1.000
_cell.length_c   1.000
_cell.angle_alpha   90.00
_cell.angle_beta   90.00
_cell.angle_gamma   90.00
#
_symmetry.space_group_name_H-M   'P 1'
#
loop_
_entity.id
_entity.type
_entity.pdbx_description
1 polymer ?
#
loop_
_entity_poly.entity_id
_entity_poly.type
_entity_poly.pdbx_seq_one_letter_code
_entity_poly.pdbx_strand_id
1 'polypeptide(L)' 'IFIIAGQRFAMLEMKAIIAPLVHNFYLEPVDYLKDVQMKANIILRPSYPVHIKF' A
#
# COMPACT_ATOMS: atom_id res chain seq x y z
N ILE A 1 -5.29 12.63 -18.72
CA ILE A 1 -3.83 12.90 -18.81
C ILE A 1 -3.40 14.21 -18.16
N PHE A 2 -4.27 14.90 -17.40
CA PHE A 2 -3.81 15.88 -16.41
C PHE A 2 -3.16 15.12 -15.24
N ILE A 3 -1.85 14.96 -15.40
CA ILE A 3 -0.79 14.77 -14.42
C ILE A 3 -1.31 15.11 -13.02
N ILE A 4 -1.57 14.09 -12.21
CA ILE A 4 -2.06 14.25 -10.85
C ILE A 4 -1.03 15.12 -10.12
N ALA A 5 -1.39 16.33 -9.72
CA ALA A 5 -0.48 17.22 -9.02
C ALA A 5 0.02 16.49 -7.76
N GLY A 6 1.33 16.32 -7.64
CA GLY A 6 1.94 15.57 -6.54
C GLY A 6 2.25 14.09 -6.81
N GLN A 7 2.01 13.54 -8.02
CA GLN A 7 2.35 12.13 -8.33
C GLN A 7 3.83 11.79 -8.05
N ARG A 8 4.76 12.68 -8.43
CA ARG A 8 6.19 12.48 -8.20
C ARG A 8 6.52 12.48 -6.71
N PHE A 9 5.90 13.37 -5.95
CA PHE A 9 6.08 13.45 -4.50
C PHE A 9 5.52 12.21 -3.81
N ALA A 10 4.30 11.79 -4.16
CA ALA A 10 3.69 10.57 -3.64
C ALA A 10 4.56 9.32 -3.91
N MET A 11 5.19 9.24 -5.08
CA MET A 11 6.09 8.13 -5.41
C MET A 11 7.38 8.15 -4.57
N LEU A 12 7.91 9.33 -4.24
CA LEU A 12 9.09 9.46 -3.37
C LEU A 12 8.75 9.03 -1.94
N GLU A 13 7.62 9.49 -1.40
CA GLU A 13 7.12 9.08 -0.07
C GLU A 13 6.96 7.56 0.03
N MET A 14 6.32 6.93 -0.97
CA MET A 14 6.17 5.47 -1.01
C MET A 14 7.52 4.75 -0.98
N LYS A 15 8.50 5.21 -1.77
CA LYS A 15 9.83 4.60 -1.79
C LYS A 15 10.59 4.82 -0.49
N ALA A 16 10.52 6.00 0.09
CA ALA A 16 11.17 6.34 1.35
C ALA A 16 10.64 5.50 2.52
N ILE A 17 9.36 5.12 2.50
CA ILE A 17 8.76 4.24 3.52
C ILE A 17 9.05 2.75 3.21
N ILE A 18 8.85 2.30 1.98
CA ILE A 18 8.95 0.86 1.63
C ILE A 18 10.40 0.36 1.66
N ALA A 19 11.37 1.16 1.20
CA ALA A 19 12.78 0.74 1.14
C ALA A 19 13.36 0.28 2.50
N PRO A 20 13.26 1.06 3.60
CA PRO A 20 13.74 0.61 4.89
C PRO A 20 12.88 -0.49 5.50
N LEU A 21 11.57 -0.54 5.20
CA LEU A 21 10.69 -1.61 5.69
C LEU A 21 11.10 -2.97 5.13
N VAL A 22 11.31 -3.08 3.82
CA VAL A 22 11.69 -4.35 3.17
C VAL A 22 13.15 -4.72 3.45
N HIS A 23 14.04 -3.75 3.65
CA HIS A 23 15.44 -4.04 3.97
C HIS A 23 15.63 -4.54 5.42
N ASN A 24 14.82 -4.05 6.36
CA ASN A 24 15.04 -4.32 7.79
C ASN A 24 14.01 -5.27 8.42
N PHE A 25 12.82 -5.43 7.81
CA PHE A 25 11.76 -6.29 8.34
C PHE A 25 11.34 -7.35 7.32
N TYR A 26 11.07 -8.55 7.82
CA TYR A 26 10.46 -9.61 7.03
C TYR A 26 8.95 -9.55 7.21
N LEU A 27 8.25 -9.00 6.21
CA LEU A 27 6.80 -8.79 6.28
C LEU A 27 6.06 -10.07 5.88
N GLU A 28 5.45 -10.75 6.84
CA GLU A 28 4.60 -11.91 6.56
C GLU A 28 3.13 -11.49 6.46
N PRO A 29 2.44 -11.80 5.34
CA PRO A 29 1.02 -11.53 5.21
C PRO A 29 0.23 -12.46 6.14
N VAL A 30 -0.59 -11.87 7.01
CA VAL A 30 -1.50 -12.64 7.89
C VAL A 30 -2.77 -13.01 7.13
N ASP A 31 -3.24 -12.07 6.30
CA ASP A 31 -4.43 -12.23 5.48
C ASP A 31 -4.07 -12.87 4.13
N TYR A 32 -4.85 -13.84 3.68
CA TYR A 32 -4.70 -14.41 2.34
C TYR A 32 -5.12 -13.38 1.28
N LEU A 33 -4.32 -13.25 0.22
CA LEU A 33 -4.56 -12.29 -0.86
C LEU A 33 -5.96 -12.41 -1.50
N LYS A 34 -6.51 -13.63 -1.56
CA LYS A 34 -7.85 -13.92 -2.10
C LYS A 34 -8.99 -13.31 -1.26
N ASP A 35 -8.74 -13.03 0.02
CA ASP A 35 -9.73 -12.53 0.96
C ASP A 35 -9.70 -11.00 1.05
N VAL A 36 -8.73 -10.35 0.40
CA VAL A 36 -8.62 -8.89 0.32
C VAL A 36 -9.67 -8.35 -0.65
N GLN A 37 -10.80 -7.91 -0.10
CA GLN A 37 -11.86 -7.28 -0.88
C GLN A 37 -11.54 -5.79 -1.08
N MET A 38 -11.56 -5.35 -2.33
CA MET A 38 -11.36 -3.94 -2.69
C MET A 38 -12.69 -3.24 -2.89
N LYS A 39 -12.83 -2.03 -2.35
CA LYS A 39 -13.97 -1.13 -2.53
C LYS A 39 -13.54 0.08 -3.35
N ALA A 40 -14.23 0.29 -4.47
CA ALA A 40 -13.99 1.41 -5.39
C ALA A 40 -15.18 2.37 -5.35
N ASN A 41 -15.22 3.25 -4.34
CA ASN A 41 -16.18 4.36 -4.29
C ASN A 41 -15.58 5.59 -5.00
N ILE A 42 -15.08 6.56 -4.26
CA ILE A 42 -14.40 7.76 -4.80
C ILE A 42 -12.90 7.50 -4.97
N ILE A 43 -12.34 6.64 -4.11
CA ILE A 43 -10.97 6.14 -4.16
C ILE A 43 -11.01 4.61 -4.05
N LEU A 44 -10.02 3.94 -4.63
CA LEU A 44 -9.80 2.52 -4.45
C LEU A 44 -9.15 2.27 -3.09
N ARG A 45 -9.78 1.45 -2.24
CA ARG A 45 -9.26 1.08 -0.92
C ARG A 45 -9.70 -0.33 -0.54
N PRO A 46 -8.95 -1.05 0.31
CA PRO A 46 -9.44 -2.31 0.85
C PRO A 46 -10.66 -2.05 1.74
N SER A 47 -11.61 -2.99 1.72
CA SER A 47 -12.86 -2.95 2.51
C SER A 47 -12.59 -3.12 4.01
N TYR A 48 -11.52 -3.82 4.35
CA TYR A 48 -11.06 -4.10 5.71
C TYR A 48 -9.57 -3.76 5.85
N PRO A 49 -9.07 -3.52 7.08
CA PRO A 49 -7.63 -3.36 7.31
C PRO A 49 -6.85 -4.60 6.87
N VAL A 50 -5.64 -4.39 6.34
CA VAL A 50 -4.70 -5.47 5.99
C VAL A 50 -3.76 -5.69 7.16
N HIS A 51 -3.69 -6.92 7.66
CA HIS A 51 -2.83 -7.29 8.77
C HIS A 51 -1.48 -7.83 8.27
N ILE A 52 -0.40 -7.28 8.82
CA ILE A 52 0.97 -7.64 8.48
C ILE A 52 1.69 -7.97 9.79
N LYS A 53 2.45 -9.07 9.80
CA LYS A 53 3.39 -9.40 10.88
C LYS A 53 4.78 -8.89 10.50
N PHE A 54 5.47 -8.30 11.46
CA PHE A 54 6.83 -7.76 11.37
C PHE A 54 7.82 -8.67 12.07
#